data_AF-A0A1V1NRA7-F1
#
_entry.id   AF-A0A1V1NRA7-F1
#
_cell.length_a   1.000
_cell.length_b   1.000
_cell.length_c   1.000
_cell.angle_alpha   90.00
_cell.angle_beta   90.00
_cell.angle_gamma   90.00
#
_symmetry.space_group_name_H-M   'P 1'
#
loop_
_entity.id
_entity.type
_entity.pdbx_description
1 polymer ?
#
loop_
_entity_poly.entity_id
_entity_poly.type
_entity_poly.pdbx_seq_one_letter_code
_entity_poly.pdbx_strand_id
1 'polypeptide(L)'
;LQMIDKNDGSKYASVQLEQMKHYYKQAVSALEANELDNAQTLISKIESDKAVVISQMKKAVYNKIYKLNTYMAQLDESDDLNQVTASIENAKNLAENVEIVSAFDTLNQTETRIARLLESVCYSAQEEINKARILIESLNKTTNDDAQNIIQRANEHLAAATEARTQNLCKDSISEARQAKNIAESAVSVLINKDIRAAAKKRIETARKMTDNAQKLADELYETYGVKTPDQLQTIQNHYAIANNAFEIKQYDDAIKQA
;
A
#
# COMPACT_ATOMS: atom_id res chain seq x y z
N LEU A 1 41.90 -19.81 -11.37
CA LEU A 1 41.32 -20.55 -10.22
C LEU A 1 41.43 -19.74 -8.93
N GLN A 2 42.63 -19.30 -8.50
CA GLN A 2 42.82 -18.50 -7.28
C GLN A 2 41.84 -17.31 -7.11
N MET A 3 41.60 -16.51 -8.16
CA MET A 3 40.63 -15.41 -8.12
C MET A 3 39.19 -15.88 -7.83
N ILE A 4 38.78 -17.03 -8.39
CA ILE A 4 37.47 -17.62 -8.16
C ILE A 4 37.38 -18.14 -6.73
N ASP A 5 38.42 -18.80 -6.24
CA ASP A 5 38.46 -19.35 -4.88
C ASP A 5 38.44 -18.22 -3.83
N LYS A 6 39.20 -17.14 -4.03
CA LYS A 6 39.19 -15.94 -3.16
C LYS A 6 37.80 -15.29 -3.07
N ASN A 7 36.95 -15.50 -4.07
CA ASN A 7 35.62 -14.93 -4.19
C ASN A 7 34.50 -15.94 -3.94
N ASP A 8 34.82 -17.07 -3.32
CA ASP A 8 33.87 -18.14 -3.01
C ASP A 8 33.06 -18.63 -4.22
N GLY A 9 33.68 -18.71 -5.41
CA GLY A 9 32.99 -19.05 -6.65
C GLY A 9 32.23 -20.38 -6.62
N SER A 10 32.63 -21.31 -5.73
CA SER A 10 31.93 -22.58 -5.49
C SER A 10 30.48 -22.39 -5.03
N LYS A 11 30.16 -21.28 -4.34
CA LYS A 11 28.78 -20.96 -3.90
C LYS A 11 27.84 -20.68 -5.06
N TYR A 12 28.37 -20.23 -6.19
CA TYR A 12 27.57 -19.68 -7.30
C TYR A 12 27.49 -20.62 -8.49
N ALA A 13 28.53 -21.41 -8.73
CA ALA A 13 28.61 -22.33 -9.87
C ALA A 13 29.54 -23.52 -9.54
N SER A 14 29.14 -24.33 -8.54
CA SER A 14 29.94 -25.47 -8.05
C SER A 14 30.27 -26.49 -9.14
N VAL A 15 29.31 -26.80 -10.02
CA VAL A 15 29.49 -27.77 -11.10
C VAL A 15 30.56 -27.29 -12.09
N GLN A 16 30.45 -26.05 -12.57
CA GLN A 16 31.40 -25.46 -13.50
C GLN A 16 32.78 -25.31 -12.87
N LEU A 17 32.87 -25.01 -11.57
CA LEU A 17 34.15 -24.95 -10.87
C LEU A 17 34.84 -26.32 -10.79
N GLU A 18 34.09 -27.40 -10.53
CA GLU A 18 34.67 -28.74 -10.52
C GLU A 18 35.06 -29.20 -11.93
N GLN A 19 34.29 -28.84 -12.96
CA GLN A 19 34.65 -29.07 -14.37
C GLN A 19 35.93 -28.33 -14.75
N MET A 20 36.08 -27.05 -14.37
CA MET A 20 37.31 -26.30 -14.57
C MET A 20 38.52 -26.97 -13.92
N LYS A 21 38.39 -27.43 -12.67
CA LYS A 21 39.46 -28.14 -11.97
C LYS A 21 39.84 -29.43 -12.69
N HIS A 22 38.86 -30.15 -13.23
CA HIS A 22 39.09 -31.36 -14.01
C HIS A 22 39.83 -31.06 -15.31
N TYR A 23 39.34 -30.10 -16.12
CA TYR A 23 40.01 -29.69 -17.35
C TYR A 23 41.40 -29.13 -17.11
N TYR A 24 41.62 -28.41 -16.00
CA TYR A 24 42.94 -27.91 -15.63
C TYR A 24 43.94 -29.05 -15.42
N LYS A 25 43.56 -30.10 -14.68
CA LYS A 25 44.41 -31.29 -14.50
C LYS A 25 44.75 -31.95 -15.84
N GLN A 26 43.74 -32.13 -16.70
CA GLN A 26 43.96 -32.72 -18.03
C GLN A 26 44.85 -31.84 -18.92
N ALA A 27 44.69 -30.52 -18.87
CA ALA A 27 45.48 -29.58 -19.65
C ALA A 27 46.96 -29.62 -19.25
N VAL A 28 47.24 -29.71 -17.95
CA VAL A 28 48.61 -29.87 -17.43
C VAL A 28 49.22 -31.17 -17.96
N SER A 29 48.51 -32.31 -17.85
CA SER A 29 49.00 -33.59 -18.38
C SER A 29 49.22 -33.57 -19.90
N ALA A 30 48.34 -32.91 -20.66
CA ALA A 30 48.50 -32.76 -22.11
C ALA A 30 49.73 -31.91 -22.46
N LEU A 31 50.02 -30.85 -21.70
CA LEU A 31 51.24 -30.04 -21.87
C LEU A 31 52.51 -30.84 -21.55
N GLU A 32 52.49 -31.63 -20.47
CA GLU A 32 53.60 -32.53 -20.11
C GLU A 32 53.86 -33.60 -21.17
N ALA A 33 52.81 -34.07 -21.85
CA ALA A 33 52.87 -35.02 -22.96
C ALA A 33 53.17 -34.36 -24.33
N ASN A 34 53.32 -33.02 -24.38
CA ASN A 34 53.52 -32.24 -25.59
C ASN A 34 52.36 -32.32 -26.62
N GLU A 35 51.15 -32.61 -26.15
CA GLU A 35 49.90 -32.65 -26.93
C GLU A 35 49.25 -31.26 -27.02
N LEU A 36 49.87 -30.36 -27.79
CA LEU A 36 49.51 -28.93 -27.78
C LEU A 36 48.06 -28.64 -28.22
N ASP A 37 47.53 -29.34 -29.24
CA ASP A 37 46.15 -29.15 -29.71
C ASP A 37 45.10 -29.56 -28.65
N ASN A 38 45.39 -30.64 -27.93
CA ASN A 38 44.55 -31.14 -26.85
C ASN A 38 44.59 -30.17 -25.65
N ALA A 39 45.79 -29.73 -25.26
CA ALA A 39 45.97 -28.72 -24.22
C ALA A 39 45.22 -27.41 -24.55
N GLN A 40 45.32 -26.92 -25.79
CA GLN A 40 44.62 -25.71 -26.24
C GLN A 40 43.09 -25.85 -26.17
N THR A 41 42.58 -27.02 -26.53
CA THR A 41 41.14 -27.32 -26.44
C THR A 41 40.67 -27.30 -24.99
N LEU A 42 41.43 -27.89 -24.07
CA LEU A 42 41.12 -27.93 -22.64
C LEU A 42 41.21 -26.53 -22.00
N ILE A 43 42.22 -25.73 -22.34
CA ILE A 43 42.35 -24.33 -21.90
C ILE A 43 41.14 -23.51 -22.34
N SER A 44 40.67 -23.71 -23.57
CA SER A 44 39.50 -23.01 -24.10
C SER A 44 38.23 -23.35 -23.31
N LYS A 45 38.06 -24.62 -22.90
CA LYS A 45 36.96 -25.04 -21.99
C LYS A 45 37.07 -24.39 -20.61
N ILE A 46 38.28 -24.33 -20.04
CA ILE A 46 38.53 -23.69 -18.74
C ILE A 46 38.14 -22.21 -18.78
N GLU A 47 38.53 -21.46 -19.82
CA GLU A 47 38.18 -20.04 -19.94
C GLU A 47 36.67 -19.83 -20.16
N SER A 48 36.00 -20.74 -20.87
CA SER A 48 34.54 -20.72 -21.01
C SER A 48 33.83 -20.90 -19.66
N ASP A 49 34.19 -21.95 -18.91
CA ASP A 49 33.58 -22.20 -17.60
C ASP A 49 33.92 -21.08 -16.59
N LYS A 50 35.13 -20.54 -16.64
CA LYS A 50 35.55 -19.37 -15.83
C LYS A 50 34.63 -18.18 -16.06
N ALA A 51 34.31 -17.87 -17.31
CA ALA A 51 33.40 -16.78 -17.66
C ALA A 51 31.99 -17.03 -17.10
N VAL A 52 31.51 -18.29 -17.13
CA VAL A 52 30.23 -18.67 -16.53
C VAL A 52 30.24 -18.45 -15.02
N VAL A 53 31.26 -18.91 -14.31
CA VAL A 53 31.38 -18.72 -12.85
C VAL A 53 31.40 -17.23 -12.49
N ILE A 54 32.20 -16.42 -13.20
CA ILE A 54 32.26 -14.97 -12.99
C ILE A 54 30.91 -14.31 -13.23
N SER A 55 30.20 -14.70 -14.28
CA SER A 55 28.86 -14.19 -14.58
C SER A 55 27.87 -14.48 -13.45
N GLN A 56 27.86 -15.71 -12.91
CA GLN A 56 26.98 -16.07 -11.79
C GLN A 56 27.34 -15.31 -10.50
N MET A 57 28.62 -15.13 -10.21
CA MET A 57 29.07 -14.32 -9.08
C MET A 57 28.57 -12.87 -9.18
N LYS A 58 28.80 -12.21 -10.33
CA LYS A 58 28.33 -10.84 -10.57
C LYS A 58 26.80 -10.75 -10.46
N LYS A 59 26.08 -11.71 -11.06
CA LYS A 59 24.61 -11.78 -10.99
C LYS A 59 24.09 -11.80 -9.55
N ALA A 60 24.74 -12.54 -8.65
CA ALA A 60 24.35 -12.60 -7.25
C ALA A 60 24.50 -11.23 -6.55
N VAL A 61 25.59 -10.50 -6.83
CA VAL A 61 25.79 -9.14 -6.31
C VAL A 61 24.70 -8.20 -6.83
N TYR A 62 24.42 -8.22 -8.13
CA TYR A 62 23.38 -7.38 -8.74
C TYR A 62 21.97 -7.69 -8.23
N ASN A 63 21.65 -8.94 -7.92
CA ASN A 63 20.39 -9.30 -7.28
C ASN A 63 20.27 -8.67 -5.88
N LYS A 64 21.36 -8.65 -5.09
CA LYS A 64 21.36 -7.98 -3.78
C LYS A 64 21.24 -6.47 -3.94
N ILE A 65 21.91 -5.87 -4.92
CA ILE A 65 21.76 -4.44 -5.25
C ILE A 65 20.31 -4.11 -5.59
N TYR A 66 19.67 -4.92 -6.44
CA TYR A 66 18.27 -4.72 -6.81
C TYR A 66 17.36 -4.69 -5.57
N LYS A 67 17.52 -5.66 -4.66
CA LYS A 67 16.77 -5.68 -3.39
C LYS A 67 17.02 -4.44 -2.53
N LEU A 68 18.26 -4.00 -2.41
CA LEU A 68 18.60 -2.80 -1.63
C LEU A 68 18.06 -1.51 -2.27
N ASN A 69 18.01 -1.42 -3.59
CA ASN A 69 17.38 -0.30 -4.29
C ASN A 69 15.88 -0.22 -4.00
N THR A 70 15.19 -1.36 -3.88
CA THR A 70 13.78 -1.39 -3.47
C THR A 70 13.58 -0.78 -2.09
N TYR A 71 14.44 -1.10 -1.13
CA TYR A 71 14.40 -0.51 0.21
C TYR A 71 14.84 0.96 0.23
N MET A 72 15.81 1.32 -0.60
CA MET A 72 16.27 2.70 -0.73
C MET A 72 15.18 3.61 -1.27
N ALA A 73 14.30 3.13 -2.16
CA ALA A 73 13.14 3.87 -2.64
C ALA A 73 12.12 4.19 -1.54
N GLN A 74 12.17 3.49 -0.40
CA GLN A 74 11.31 3.72 0.76
C GLN A 74 11.86 4.79 1.72
N LEU A 75 13.09 5.28 1.49
CA LEU A 75 13.72 6.32 2.31
C LEU A 75 13.29 7.72 1.88
N ASP A 76 13.31 8.66 2.81
CA ASP A 76 13.19 10.09 2.52
C ASP A 76 14.55 10.66 2.08
N GLU A 77 14.50 11.76 1.30
CA GLU A 77 15.70 12.46 0.87
C GLU A 77 16.51 12.94 2.07
N SER A 78 17.78 12.55 2.13
CA SER A 78 18.70 12.88 3.22
C SER A 78 20.15 12.72 2.78
N ASP A 79 21.08 13.33 3.51
CA ASP A 79 22.52 13.12 3.27
C ASP A 79 22.94 11.65 3.46
N ASP A 80 22.20 10.92 4.29
CA ASP A 80 22.39 9.49 4.48
C ASP A 80 22.01 8.67 3.23
N LEU A 81 21.02 9.11 2.44
CA LEU A 81 20.66 8.51 1.16
C LEU A 81 21.79 8.63 0.14
N ASN A 82 22.50 9.76 0.11
CA ASN A 82 23.66 9.97 -0.76
C ASN A 82 24.77 8.97 -0.43
N GLN A 83 25.01 8.72 0.87
CA GLN A 83 26.04 7.76 1.30
C GLN A 83 25.65 6.31 1.00
N VAL A 84 24.36 5.95 1.11
CA VAL A 84 23.85 4.64 0.67
C VAL A 84 24.04 4.48 -0.84
N THR A 85 23.69 5.50 -1.63
CA THR A 85 23.84 5.49 -3.09
C THR A 85 25.30 5.29 -3.51
N ALA A 86 26.22 6.04 -2.88
CA ALA A 86 27.65 5.89 -3.11
C ALA A 86 28.17 4.49 -2.75
N SER A 87 27.66 3.90 -1.67
CA SER A 87 28.05 2.54 -1.24
C SER A 87 27.57 1.47 -2.22
N ILE A 88 26.36 1.62 -2.78
CA ILE A 88 25.85 0.74 -3.83
C ILE A 88 26.70 0.85 -5.09
N GLU A 89 27.07 2.07 -5.48
CA GLU A 89 27.93 2.29 -6.66
C GLU A 89 29.34 1.70 -6.45
N ASN A 90 29.91 1.86 -5.27
CA ASN A 90 31.18 1.22 -4.91
C ASN A 90 31.09 -0.32 -5.02
N ALA A 91 30.00 -0.93 -4.55
CA ALA A 91 29.79 -2.37 -4.68
C ALA A 91 29.66 -2.83 -6.13
N LYS A 92 29.06 -2.03 -7.03
CA LYS A 92 29.05 -2.32 -8.47
C LYS A 92 30.46 -2.33 -9.03
N ASN A 93 31.27 -1.33 -8.72
CA ASN A 93 32.66 -1.25 -9.19
C ASN A 93 33.50 -2.43 -8.69
N LEU A 94 33.36 -2.82 -7.42
CA LEU A 94 33.99 -4.01 -6.86
C LEU A 94 33.54 -5.28 -7.60
N ALA A 95 32.24 -5.42 -7.89
CA ALA A 95 31.73 -6.55 -8.64
C ALA A 95 32.30 -6.61 -10.06
N GLU A 96 32.42 -5.47 -10.74
CA GLU A 96 33.01 -5.39 -12.08
C GLU A 96 34.46 -5.85 -12.11
N ASN A 97 35.23 -5.52 -11.06
CA ASN A 97 36.61 -5.97 -10.84
C ASN A 97 36.71 -7.41 -10.28
N VAL A 98 35.59 -8.13 -10.15
CA VAL A 98 35.51 -9.49 -9.59
C VAL A 98 36.01 -9.55 -8.12
N GLU A 99 35.79 -8.48 -7.38
CA GLU A 99 35.99 -8.39 -5.92
C GLU A 99 34.66 -8.65 -5.20
N ILE A 100 34.11 -9.85 -5.43
CA ILE A 100 32.75 -10.27 -5.06
C ILE A 100 32.55 -10.29 -3.55
N VAL A 101 33.52 -10.81 -2.78
CA VAL A 101 33.42 -10.84 -1.31
C VAL A 101 33.36 -9.42 -0.76
N SER A 102 34.27 -8.54 -1.20
CA SER A 102 34.29 -7.13 -0.79
C SER A 102 33.04 -6.36 -1.23
N ALA A 103 32.49 -6.68 -2.41
CA ALA A 103 31.20 -6.15 -2.86
C ALA A 103 30.07 -6.56 -1.89
N PHE A 104 29.99 -7.85 -1.51
CA PHE A 104 29.00 -8.30 -0.54
C PHE A 104 29.18 -7.68 0.84
N ASP A 105 30.41 -7.53 1.34
CA ASP A 105 30.68 -6.86 2.61
C ASP A 105 30.16 -5.42 2.60
N THR A 106 30.44 -4.69 1.52
CA THR A 106 29.93 -3.33 1.30
C THR A 106 28.40 -3.31 1.29
N LEU A 107 27.76 -4.25 0.58
CA LEU A 107 26.31 -4.33 0.50
C LEU A 107 25.66 -4.74 1.83
N ASN A 108 26.29 -5.60 2.63
CA ASN A 108 25.79 -6.01 3.96
C ASN A 108 25.83 -4.83 4.95
N GLN A 109 26.90 -4.03 4.92
CA GLN A 109 26.98 -2.79 5.71
C GLN A 109 25.93 -1.77 5.24
N THR A 110 25.75 -1.65 3.92
CA THR A 110 24.73 -0.80 3.31
C THR A 110 23.32 -1.22 3.74
N GLU A 111 23.01 -2.52 3.74
CA GLU A 111 21.74 -3.07 4.21
C GLU A 111 21.45 -2.68 5.68
N THR A 112 22.47 -2.79 6.55
CA THR A 112 22.37 -2.39 7.96
C THR A 112 22.11 -0.89 8.12
N ARG A 113 22.66 -0.06 7.23
CA ARG A 113 22.41 1.38 7.24
C ARG A 113 21.00 1.71 6.76
N ILE A 114 20.57 1.12 5.65
CA ILE A 114 19.20 1.29 5.13
C ILE A 114 18.17 0.89 6.19
N ALA A 115 18.37 -0.24 6.88
CA ALA A 115 17.48 -0.70 7.93
C ALA A 115 17.29 0.32 9.07
N ARG A 116 18.38 0.99 9.49
CA ARG A 116 18.32 2.06 10.50
C ARG A 116 17.56 3.29 10.01
N LEU A 117 17.77 3.69 8.76
CA LEU A 117 17.09 4.85 8.18
C LEU A 117 15.59 4.58 7.97
N LEU A 118 15.22 3.34 7.67
CA LEU A 118 13.82 2.93 7.52
C LEU A 118 13.05 2.94 8.84
N GLU A 119 13.70 2.83 9.99
CA GLU A 119 13.03 2.66 11.29
C GLU A 119 12.00 3.76 11.58
N SER A 120 12.35 5.03 11.31
CA SER A 120 11.45 6.18 11.48
C SER A 120 10.25 6.14 10.52
N VAL A 121 10.50 5.80 9.24
CA VAL A 121 9.44 5.70 8.22
C VAL A 121 8.49 4.56 8.57
N CYS A 122 9.03 3.43 9.01
CA CYS A 122 8.25 2.26 9.42
C CYS A 122 7.47 2.47 10.72
N TYR A 123 8.00 3.27 11.64
CA TYR A 123 7.25 3.72 12.81
C TYR A 123 6.03 4.55 12.38
N SER A 124 6.22 5.51 11.47
CA SER A 124 5.15 6.34 10.92
C SER A 124 4.10 5.49 10.18
N ALA A 125 4.53 4.47 9.43
CA ALA A 125 3.63 3.52 8.78
C ALA A 125 2.73 2.79 9.78
N GLN A 126 3.28 2.34 10.91
CA GLN A 126 2.49 1.70 11.95
C GLN A 126 1.46 2.64 12.58
N GLU A 127 1.80 3.92 12.75
CA GLU A 127 0.86 4.93 13.25
C GLU A 127 -0.34 5.12 12.30
N GLU A 128 -0.08 5.21 10.99
CA GLU A 128 -1.13 5.34 9.98
C GLU A 128 -2.02 4.09 9.91
N ILE A 129 -1.42 2.88 9.98
CA ILE A 129 -2.17 1.61 10.09
C ILE A 129 -3.09 1.65 11.32
N ASN A 130 -2.60 2.14 12.47
CA ASN A 130 -3.41 2.23 13.70
C ASN A 130 -4.58 3.18 13.53
N LYS A 131 -4.36 4.36 12.94
CA LYS A 131 -5.43 5.34 12.67
C LYS A 131 -6.52 4.76 11.78
N ALA A 132 -6.13 4.12 10.68
CA ALA A 132 -7.08 3.48 9.75
C ALA A 132 -7.86 2.36 10.44
N ARG A 133 -7.17 1.48 11.17
CA ARG A 133 -7.77 0.36 11.90
C ARG A 133 -8.79 0.81 12.94
N ILE A 134 -8.46 1.77 13.79
CA ILE A 134 -9.38 2.29 14.82
C ILE A 134 -10.66 2.81 14.18
N LEU A 135 -10.54 3.56 13.08
CA LEU A 135 -11.70 4.07 12.35
C LEU A 135 -12.55 2.93 11.77
N ILE A 136 -11.93 1.98 11.08
CA ILE A 136 -12.64 0.84 10.47
C ILE A 136 -13.33 -0.03 11.54
N GLU A 137 -12.65 -0.33 12.65
CA GLU A 137 -13.21 -1.09 13.78
C GLU A 137 -14.43 -0.39 14.39
N SER A 138 -14.40 0.95 14.48
CA SER A 138 -15.54 1.73 14.97
C SER A 138 -16.78 1.61 14.07
N LEU A 139 -16.59 1.30 12.78
CA LEU A 139 -17.64 1.21 11.77
C LEU A 139 -18.21 -0.21 11.60
N ASN A 140 -17.47 -1.25 11.99
CA ASN A 140 -17.85 -2.66 11.79
C ASN A 140 -19.18 -3.09 12.45
N LYS A 141 -19.74 -2.27 13.35
CA LYS A 141 -21.05 -2.54 13.99
C LYS A 141 -22.24 -2.06 13.16
N THR A 142 -22.02 -1.39 12.03
CA THR A 142 -23.11 -0.89 11.19
C THR A 142 -23.82 -2.02 10.45
N THR A 143 -25.15 -1.90 10.34
CA THR A 143 -26.03 -2.78 9.55
C THR A 143 -26.42 -2.15 8.21
N ASN A 144 -25.76 -1.08 7.80
CA ASN A 144 -26.00 -0.42 6.52
C ASN A 144 -25.20 -1.10 5.40
N ASP A 145 -25.88 -1.81 4.49
CA ASP A 145 -25.27 -2.53 3.36
C ASP A 145 -24.35 -1.65 2.49
N ASP A 146 -24.75 -0.40 2.21
CA ASP A 146 -23.93 0.54 1.43
C ASP A 146 -22.64 0.89 2.16
N ALA A 147 -22.72 1.08 3.48
CA ALA A 147 -21.55 1.34 4.32
C ALA A 147 -20.68 0.08 4.48
N GLN A 148 -21.27 -1.11 4.57
CA GLN A 148 -20.55 -2.38 4.71
C GLN A 148 -19.65 -2.66 3.49
N ASN A 149 -20.13 -2.40 2.28
CA ASN A 149 -19.29 -2.54 1.07
C ASN A 149 -18.07 -1.61 1.08
N ILE A 150 -18.25 -0.37 1.56
CA ILE A 150 -17.16 0.61 1.68
C ILE A 150 -16.17 0.16 2.77
N ILE A 151 -16.68 -0.29 3.92
CA ILE A 151 -15.86 -0.81 5.02
C ILE A 151 -15.05 -2.04 4.59
N GLN A 152 -15.63 -2.94 3.78
CA GLN A 152 -14.91 -4.10 3.25
C GLN A 152 -13.72 -3.68 2.39
N ARG A 153 -13.90 -2.71 1.48
CA ARG A 153 -12.80 -2.15 0.68
C ARG A 153 -11.75 -1.47 1.54
N ALA A 154 -12.16 -0.77 2.61
CA ALA A 154 -11.22 -0.19 3.56
C ALA A 154 -10.38 -1.28 4.27
N ASN A 155 -10.98 -2.42 4.61
CA ASN A 155 -10.26 -3.57 5.19
C ASN A 155 -9.25 -4.19 4.21
N GLU A 156 -9.55 -4.25 2.92
CA GLU A 156 -8.62 -4.74 1.90
C GLU A 156 -7.35 -3.87 1.84
N HIS A 157 -7.52 -2.54 1.80
CA HIS A 157 -6.39 -1.60 1.85
C HIS A 157 -5.64 -1.66 3.19
N LEU A 158 -6.33 -1.87 4.31
CA LEU A 158 -5.68 -2.06 5.62
C LEU A 158 -4.84 -3.35 5.66
N ALA A 159 -5.31 -4.42 5.03
CA ALA A 159 -4.56 -5.67 4.91
C ALA A 159 -3.30 -5.47 4.04
N ALA A 160 -3.45 -4.81 2.88
CA ALA A 160 -2.32 -4.46 2.01
C ALA A 160 -1.28 -3.59 2.73
N ALA A 161 -1.72 -2.59 3.50
CA ALA A 161 -0.85 -1.76 4.31
C ALA A 161 -0.06 -2.57 5.34
N THR A 162 -0.72 -3.54 5.99
CA THR A 162 -0.10 -4.43 6.98
C THR A 162 0.93 -5.35 6.33
N GLU A 163 0.60 -5.93 5.18
CA GLU A 163 1.52 -6.79 4.41
C GLU A 163 2.77 -6.00 3.98
N ALA A 164 2.59 -4.83 3.36
CA ALA A 164 3.69 -3.96 2.96
C ALA A 164 4.62 -3.61 4.13
N ARG A 165 4.04 -3.35 5.32
CA ARG A 165 4.80 -3.10 6.55
C ARG A 165 5.65 -4.30 6.96
N THR A 166 5.15 -5.53 6.86
CA THR A 166 5.93 -6.74 7.17
C THR A 166 7.10 -6.96 6.19
N GLN A 167 6.98 -6.44 4.98
CA GLN A 167 8.02 -6.48 3.95
C GLN A 167 8.99 -5.27 4.01
N ASN A 168 8.85 -4.39 5.00
CA ASN A 168 9.59 -3.12 5.15
C ASN A 168 9.37 -2.13 3.98
N LEU A 169 8.25 -2.26 3.26
CA LEU A 169 7.80 -1.31 2.24
C LEU A 169 6.98 -0.20 2.90
N CYS A 170 7.66 0.61 3.73
CA CYS A 170 6.99 1.46 4.70
C CYS A 170 6.29 2.69 4.09
N LYS A 171 6.76 3.23 2.95
CA LYS A 171 6.03 4.28 2.21
C LYS A 171 4.78 3.73 1.55
N ASP A 172 4.89 2.56 0.94
CA ASP A 172 3.75 1.87 0.32
C ASP A 172 2.69 1.56 1.38
N SER A 173 3.13 1.07 2.55
CA SER A 173 2.29 0.86 3.72
C SER A 173 1.56 2.12 4.20
N ILE A 174 2.26 3.26 4.27
CA ILE A 174 1.64 4.57 4.60
C ILE A 174 0.56 4.94 3.58
N SER A 175 0.86 4.78 2.29
CA SER A 175 -0.09 5.10 1.21
C SER A 175 -1.37 4.28 1.32
N GLU A 176 -1.22 2.97 1.48
CA GLU A 176 -2.35 2.03 1.63
C GLU A 176 -3.15 2.30 2.90
N ALA A 177 -2.50 2.58 4.03
CA ALA A 177 -3.17 2.90 5.29
C ALA A 177 -4.00 4.19 5.18
N ARG A 178 -3.47 5.23 4.52
CA ARG A 178 -4.20 6.47 4.25
C ARG A 178 -5.40 6.23 3.33
N GLN A 179 -5.23 5.39 2.31
CA GLN A 179 -6.34 5.02 1.42
C GLN A 179 -7.44 4.25 2.18
N ALA A 180 -7.07 3.30 3.02
CA ALA A 180 -8.00 2.59 3.90
C ALA A 180 -8.79 3.56 4.79
N LYS A 181 -8.10 4.52 5.42
CA LYS A 181 -8.72 5.56 6.23
C LYS A 181 -9.70 6.43 5.43
N ASN A 182 -9.29 6.94 4.26
CA ASN A 182 -10.14 7.80 3.42
C ASN A 182 -11.41 7.08 2.94
N ILE A 183 -11.29 5.80 2.59
CA ILE A 183 -12.44 4.96 2.24
C ILE A 183 -13.36 4.79 3.46
N ALA A 184 -12.81 4.53 4.65
CA ALA A 184 -13.59 4.44 5.88
C ALA A 184 -14.29 5.78 6.25
N GLU A 185 -13.65 6.92 6.04
CA GLU A 185 -14.28 8.25 6.20
C GLU A 185 -15.46 8.46 5.23
N SER A 186 -15.42 7.83 4.05
CA SER A 186 -16.56 7.82 3.13
C SER A 186 -17.74 7.00 3.68
N ALA A 187 -17.48 5.89 4.38
CA ALA A 187 -18.53 5.13 5.06
C ALA A 187 -19.16 5.94 6.21
N VAL A 188 -18.38 6.70 6.97
CA VAL A 188 -18.90 7.67 7.97
C VAL A 188 -19.88 8.64 7.31
N SER A 189 -19.50 9.21 6.17
CA SER A 189 -20.35 10.16 5.43
C SER A 189 -21.68 9.53 4.98
N VAL A 190 -21.67 8.26 4.57
CA VAL A 190 -22.90 7.51 4.22
C VAL A 190 -23.81 7.31 5.43
N LEU A 191 -23.22 7.00 6.60
CA LEU A 191 -23.99 6.79 7.83
C LEU A 191 -24.64 8.10 8.31
N ILE A 192 -23.89 9.20 8.35
CA ILE A 192 -24.42 10.52 8.74
C ILE A 192 -25.59 10.91 7.84
N ASN A 193 -25.45 10.76 6.52
CA ASN A 193 -26.53 11.07 5.58
C ASN A 193 -27.78 10.21 5.79
N LYS A 194 -27.63 8.93 6.15
CA LYS A 194 -28.76 8.05 6.46
C LYS A 194 -29.50 8.51 7.73
N ASP A 195 -28.77 8.92 8.76
CA ASP A 195 -29.34 9.37 10.02
C ASP A 195 -30.11 10.69 9.84
N ILE A 196 -29.54 11.66 9.13
CA ILE A 196 -30.22 12.94 8.82
C ILE A 196 -31.46 12.69 7.97
N ARG A 197 -31.40 11.81 6.96
CA ARG A 197 -32.57 11.42 6.16
C ARG A 197 -33.67 10.81 7.03
N ALA A 198 -33.32 9.92 7.95
CA ALA A 198 -34.30 9.30 8.85
C ALA A 198 -34.96 10.33 9.78
N ALA A 199 -34.18 11.27 10.32
CA ALA A 199 -34.69 12.37 11.13
C ALA A 199 -35.64 13.28 10.33
N ALA A 200 -35.25 13.68 9.12
CA ALA A 200 -36.07 14.48 8.21
C ALA A 200 -37.40 13.80 7.88
N LYS A 201 -37.38 12.50 7.57
CA LYS A 201 -38.59 11.71 7.31
C LYS A 201 -39.56 11.74 8.50
N LYS A 202 -39.05 11.50 9.72
CA LYS A 202 -39.87 11.53 10.95
C LYS A 202 -40.48 12.91 11.21
N ARG A 203 -39.70 13.98 10.95
CA ARG A 203 -40.17 15.36 11.12
C ARG A 203 -41.28 15.70 10.12
N ILE A 204 -41.11 15.32 8.85
CA ILE A 204 -42.15 15.46 7.82
C ILE A 204 -43.41 14.66 8.15
N GLU A 205 -43.27 13.43 8.63
CA GLU A 205 -44.43 12.62 9.07
C GLU A 205 -45.18 13.28 10.24
N THR A 206 -44.47 13.98 11.13
CA THR A 206 -45.07 14.74 12.22
C THR A 206 -45.78 15.99 11.70
N ALA A 207 -45.12 16.76 10.83
CA ALA A 207 -45.70 17.93 10.18
C ALA A 207 -46.97 17.57 9.40
N ARG A 208 -46.96 16.46 8.64
CA ARG A 208 -48.15 15.94 7.94
C ARG A 208 -49.32 15.73 8.89
N LYS A 209 -49.10 15.02 10.01
CA LYS A 209 -50.14 14.78 11.02
C LYS A 209 -50.69 16.07 11.62
N MET A 210 -49.82 17.06 11.86
CA MET A 210 -50.25 18.37 12.37
C MET A 210 -51.08 19.13 11.34
N THR A 211 -50.66 19.14 10.07
CA THR A 211 -51.40 19.74 8.96
C THR A 211 -52.77 19.09 8.79
N ASP A 212 -52.85 17.75 8.80
CA ASP A 212 -54.09 17.00 8.67
C ASP A 212 -55.07 17.31 9.82
N ASN A 213 -54.56 17.38 11.06
CA ASN A 213 -55.38 17.71 12.23
C ASN A 213 -55.85 19.17 12.21
N ALA A 214 -55.00 20.10 11.81
CA ALA A 214 -55.36 21.51 11.68
C ALA A 214 -56.42 21.72 10.60
N GLN A 215 -56.34 20.97 9.48
CA GLN A 215 -57.37 20.98 8.45
C GLN A 215 -58.71 20.48 8.99
N LYS A 216 -58.73 19.33 9.67
CA LYS A 216 -59.96 18.79 10.28
C LYS A 216 -60.62 19.78 11.24
N LEU A 217 -59.83 20.41 12.11
CA LEU A 217 -60.36 21.42 13.03
C LEU A 217 -60.94 22.63 12.29
N ALA A 218 -60.27 23.10 11.25
CA ALA A 218 -60.77 24.21 10.44
C ALA A 218 -62.10 23.84 9.73
N ASP A 219 -62.20 22.62 9.22
CA ASP A 219 -63.43 22.11 8.59
C ASP A 219 -64.58 22.04 9.61
N GLU A 220 -64.34 21.48 10.80
CA GLU A 220 -65.32 21.41 11.89
C GLU A 220 -65.81 22.80 12.35
N LEU A 221 -64.88 23.76 12.47
CA LEU A 221 -65.20 25.15 12.85
C LEU A 221 -66.01 25.86 11.77
N TYR A 222 -65.70 25.61 10.49
CA TYR A 222 -66.47 26.14 9.38
C TYR A 222 -67.88 25.55 9.36
N GLU A 223 -68.02 24.23 9.50
CA GLU A 223 -69.32 23.55 9.50
C GLU A 223 -70.21 23.96 10.68
N THR A 224 -69.64 24.09 11.88
CA THR A 224 -70.42 24.34 13.10
C THR A 224 -70.74 25.83 13.30
N TYR A 225 -69.81 26.71 12.93
CA TYR A 225 -69.88 28.13 13.28
C TYR A 225 -69.74 29.08 12.08
N GLY A 226 -69.59 28.57 10.86
CA GLY A 226 -69.39 29.39 9.65
C GLY A 226 -68.04 30.14 9.63
N VAL A 227 -67.08 29.72 10.44
CA VAL A 227 -65.77 30.38 10.57
C VAL A 227 -64.88 30.03 9.38
N LYS A 228 -64.48 31.02 8.59
CA LYS A 228 -63.58 30.83 7.45
C LYS A 228 -62.20 30.30 7.90
N THR A 229 -61.58 29.54 7.02
CA THR A 229 -60.22 28.99 7.16
C THR A 229 -59.22 30.05 7.62
N PRO A 230 -58.52 29.87 8.75
CA PRO A 230 -57.56 30.86 9.25
C PRO A 230 -56.28 30.91 8.40
N ASP A 231 -55.67 32.09 8.23
CA ASP A 231 -54.37 32.29 7.56
C ASP A 231 -53.24 31.42 8.14
N GLN A 232 -53.38 31.03 9.42
CA GLN A 232 -52.47 30.13 10.11
C GLN A 232 -52.50 28.70 9.55
N LEU A 233 -53.64 28.21 9.06
CA LEU A 233 -53.72 26.90 8.40
C LEU A 233 -52.94 26.92 7.08
N GLN A 234 -53.12 27.97 6.28
CA GLN A 234 -52.38 28.15 5.03
C GLN A 234 -50.87 28.20 5.29
N THR A 235 -50.46 28.88 6.37
CA THR A 235 -49.04 28.95 6.79
C THR A 235 -48.49 27.56 7.14
N ILE A 236 -49.23 26.76 7.91
CA ILE A 236 -48.84 25.38 8.27
C ILE A 236 -48.72 24.49 7.02
N GLN A 237 -49.68 24.58 6.10
CA GLN A 237 -49.67 23.84 4.83
C GLN A 237 -48.48 24.21 3.96
N ASN A 238 -48.15 25.51 3.87
CA ASN A 238 -47.01 25.99 3.10
C ASN A 238 -45.68 25.48 3.68
N HIS A 239 -45.49 25.54 5.00
CA HIS A 239 -44.28 25.01 5.64
C HIS A 239 -44.13 23.50 5.42
N TYR A 240 -45.23 22.75 5.55
CA TYR A 240 -45.22 21.31 5.24
C TYR A 240 -44.85 21.02 3.78
N ALA A 241 -45.43 21.76 2.82
CA ALA A 241 -45.14 21.58 1.41
C ALA A 241 -43.67 21.90 1.07
N ILE A 242 -43.11 22.97 1.66
CA ILE A 242 -41.69 23.32 1.50
C ILE A 242 -40.80 22.22 2.08
N ALA A 243 -41.12 21.72 3.28
CA ALA A 243 -40.36 20.65 3.92
C ALA A 243 -40.36 19.36 3.10
N ASN A 244 -41.52 18.97 2.56
CA ASN A 244 -41.65 17.78 1.72
C ASN A 244 -40.86 17.91 0.42
N ASN A 245 -40.93 19.07 -0.24
CA ASN A 245 -40.13 19.35 -1.44
C ASN A 245 -38.61 19.30 -1.14
N ALA A 246 -38.17 19.93 -0.05
CA ALA A 246 -36.76 19.88 0.39
C ALA A 246 -36.26 18.43 0.60
N PHE A 247 -37.11 17.56 1.15
CA PHE A 247 -36.78 16.15 1.34
C PHE A 247 -36.68 15.37 0.03
N GLU A 248 -37.57 15.63 -0.94
CA GLU A 248 -37.54 15.00 -2.27
C GLU A 248 -36.26 15.34 -3.04
N ILE A 249 -35.77 16.57 -2.93
CA ILE A 249 -34.51 17.01 -3.52
C ILE A 249 -33.28 16.72 -2.64
N LYS A 250 -33.44 15.91 -1.59
CA LYS A 250 -32.37 15.44 -0.67
C LYS A 250 -31.70 16.54 0.16
N GLN A 251 -32.34 17.69 0.34
CA GLN A 251 -31.93 18.74 1.28
C GLN A 251 -32.51 18.43 2.67
N TYR A 252 -31.98 17.40 3.31
CA TYR A 252 -32.58 16.86 4.54
C TYR A 252 -32.53 17.82 5.73
N ASP A 253 -31.49 18.65 5.86
CA ASP A 253 -31.43 19.66 6.92
C ASP A 253 -32.49 20.76 6.73
N ASP A 254 -32.70 21.22 5.49
CA ASP A 254 -33.76 22.17 5.17
C ASP A 254 -35.14 21.56 5.37
N ALA A 255 -35.31 20.28 5.02
CA ALA A 255 -36.53 19.53 5.30
C ALA A 255 -36.83 19.46 6.81
N ILE A 256 -35.82 19.23 7.66
CA ILE A 256 -35.97 19.24 9.12
C ILE A 256 -36.34 20.63 9.62
N LYS A 257 -35.71 21.69 9.09
CA LYS A 257 -35.94 23.07 9.52
C LYS A 257 -37.34 23.57 9.18
N GLN A 258 -37.93 23.09 8.09
CA GLN A 258 -39.23 23.54 7.60
C GLN A 258 -40.41 22.71 8.14
N ALA A 259 -40.16 21.48 8.61
CA ALA A 259 -41.16 20.58 9.20
C ALA A 259 -41.29 20.74 10.73
#